data_AF-A0A7W1PTY8-F1
#
_entry.id   AF-A0A7W1PTY8-F1
#
_cell.length_a   1.000
_cell.length_b   1.000
_cell.length_c   1.000
_cell.angle_alpha   90.00
_cell.angle_beta   90.00
_cell.angle_gamma   90.00
#
_symmetry.space_group_name_H-M   'P 1'
#
loop_
_entity.id
_entity.type
_entity.pdbx_description
1 polymer ?
#
loop_
_entity_poly.entity_id
_entity_poly.type
_entity_poly.pdbx_seq_one_letter_code
_entity_poly.pdbx_strand_id
1 'polypeptide(L)'
;MQSTSVDTTTIITGLNIPWELIWGPDNFIWMTERFGRISRINPETGEQHILKVIDEVHQVSETGLLGMALHPDFFQNPYVFVVYTYLKNQEITVKVVRFSYSKGILIEPLAILDDIPGSFN
;
A
#
# COMPACT_ATOMS: atom_id res chain seq x y z
N MET A 1 -15.73 -7.81 -37.80
CA MET A 1 -15.34 -7.18 -36.51
C MET A 1 -14.54 -8.20 -35.74
N GLN A 2 -13.30 -7.89 -35.35
CA GLN A 2 -12.45 -8.80 -34.57
C GLN A 2 -12.67 -8.48 -33.09
N SER A 3 -13.22 -9.42 -32.32
CA SER A 3 -13.39 -9.30 -30.87
C SER A 3 -12.11 -9.74 -30.18
N THR A 4 -11.61 -8.96 -29.22
CA THR A 4 -10.54 -9.40 -28.30
C THR A 4 -11.20 -10.16 -27.15
N SER A 5 -10.80 -11.41 -26.87
CA SER A 5 -11.23 -12.10 -25.65
C SER A 5 -10.32 -11.70 -24.48
N VAL A 6 -10.92 -11.54 -23.31
CA VAL A 6 -10.22 -11.29 -22.05
C VAL A 6 -10.58 -12.44 -21.12
N ASP A 7 -9.56 -13.17 -20.67
CA ASP A 7 -9.70 -14.21 -19.67
C ASP A 7 -9.28 -13.66 -18.31
N THR A 8 -9.88 -14.18 -17.23
CA THR A 8 -9.56 -13.82 -15.86
C THR A 8 -9.12 -15.05 -15.08
N THR A 9 -8.20 -14.85 -14.13
CA THR A 9 -7.75 -15.91 -13.23
C THR A 9 -7.53 -15.32 -11.84
N THR A 10 -8.00 -16.03 -10.82
CA THR A 10 -7.80 -15.62 -9.42
C THR A 10 -6.41 -16.00 -8.96
N ILE A 11 -5.59 -15.00 -8.63
CA ILE A 11 -4.21 -15.18 -8.14
C ILE A 11 -4.18 -15.45 -6.62
N ILE A 12 -4.99 -14.71 -5.86
CA ILE A 12 -5.08 -14.82 -4.39
C ILE A 12 -6.48 -14.49 -3.91
N THR A 13 -6.88 -15.04 -2.75
CA THR A 13 -8.16 -14.74 -2.08
C THR A 13 -7.93 -14.45 -0.59
N GLY A 14 -8.97 -14.05 0.14
CA GLY A 14 -8.87 -13.79 1.58
C GLY A 14 -8.19 -12.48 1.96
N LEU A 15 -8.02 -11.56 1.00
CA LEU A 15 -7.52 -10.22 1.24
C LEU A 15 -8.54 -9.37 2.01
N ASN A 16 -8.05 -8.47 2.85
CA ASN A 16 -8.83 -7.53 3.64
C ASN A 16 -8.83 -6.15 2.97
N ILE A 17 -9.88 -5.86 2.20
CA ILE A 17 -10.12 -4.56 1.55
C ILE A 17 -8.85 -4.03 0.85
N PRO A 18 -8.39 -4.70 -0.23
CA PRO A 18 -7.27 -4.20 -1.02
C PRO A 18 -7.60 -2.83 -1.62
N TRP A 19 -6.65 -1.90 -1.58
CA TRP A 19 -6.88 -0.49 -1.94
C TRP A 19 -6.06 -0.05 -3.15
N GLU A 20 -4.73 0.01 -3.02
CA GLU A 20 -3.81 0.34 -4.11
C GLU A 20 -3.14 -0.93 -4.64
N LEU A 21 -2.96 -1.03 -5.96
CA LEU A 21 -2.23 -2.11 -6.62
C LEU A 21 -1.22 -1.52 -7.62
N ILE A 22 0.05 -1.90 -7.49
CA ILE A 22 1.13 -1.44 -8.36
C ILE A 22 1.91 -2.64 -8.87
N TRP A 23 2.21 -2.67 -10.16
CA TRP A 23 3.19 -3.62 -10.69
C TRP A 23 4.59 -3.16 -10.29
N GLY A 24 5.23 -3.91 -9.40
CA GLY A 24 6.55 -3.59 -8.88
C GLY A 24 7.67 -3.83 -9.91
N PRO A 25 8.83 -3.19 -9.71
CA PRO A 25 10.00 -3.39 -10.56
C PRO A 25 10.62 -4.79 -10.40
N ASP A 26 10.18 -5.56 -9.39
CA ASP A 26 10.55 -6.94 -9.10
C ASP A 26 9.59 -7.98 -9.71
N ASN A 27 8.64 -7.55 -10.55
CA ASN A 27 7.56 -8.39 -11.12
C ASN A 27 6.57 -8.96 -10.08
N PHE A 28 6.53 -8.39 -8.88
CA PHE A 28 5.45 -8.65 -7.93
C PHE A 28 4.36 -7.59 -8.06
N ILE A 29 3.12 -7.94 -7.71
CA ILE A 29 2.05 -6.97 -7.49
C ILE A 29 2.18 -6.46 -6.06
N TRP A 30 2.52 -5.20 -5.88
CA TRP A 30 2.56 -4.53 -4.58
C TRP A 30 1.17 -4.01 -4.25
N MET A 31 0.75 -4.17 -2.99
CA MET A 31 -0.61 -3.90 -2.58
C MET A 31 -0.69 -3.29 -1.18
N THR A 32 -1.59 -2.33 -1.01
CA THR A 32 -2.05 -1.89 0.31
C THR A 32 -3.38 -2.53 0.66
N GLU A 33 -3.52 -2.90 1.92
CA GLU A 33 -4.79 -3.30 2.52
C GLU A 33 -5.16 -2.32 3.60
N ARG A 34 -6.44 -1.95 3.60
CA ARG A 34 -6.94 -0.76 4.27
C ARG A 34 -6.65 -0.69 5.77
N PHE A 35 -6.54 -1.84 6.43
CA PHE A 35 -6.21 -1.92 7.86
C PHE A 35 -4.75 -1.57 8.20
N GLY A 36 -3.89 -1.32 7.21
CA GLY A 36 -2.51 -0.90 7.42
C GLY A 36 -1.44 -1.87 6.92
N ARG A 37 -1.82 -2.93 6.19
CA ARG A 37 -0.85 -3.90 5.67
C ARG A 37 -0.37 -3.53 4.28
N ILE A 38 0.95 -3.61 4.10
CA ILE A 38 1.61 -3.51 2.80
C ILE A 38 2.19 -4.88 2.49
N SER A 39 1.83 -5.43 1.34
CA SER A 39 2.35 -6.72 0.88
C SER A 39 2.71 -6.67 -0.59
N ARG A 40 3.47 -7.66 -1.06
CA ARG A 40 3.64 -7.93 -2.47
C ARG A 40 3.25 -9.37 -2.78
N ILE A 41 2.68 -9.63 -3.94
CA ILE A 41 2.13 -10.91 -4.35
C ILE A 41 2.83 -11.34 -5.63
N ASN A 42 3.32 -12.57 -5.67
CA ASN A 42 3.82 -13.16 -6.91
C ASN A 42 2.61 -13.44 -7.85
N PRO A 43 2.56 -12.83 -9.05
CA PRO A 43 1.41 -12.98 -9.94
C PRO A 43 1.24 -14.38 -10.54
N GLU A 44 2.30 -15.21 -10.55
CA GLU A 44 2.27 -16.57 -11.07
C GLU A 44 1.86 -17.60 -10.01
N THR A 45 2.35 -17.44 -8.78
CA THR A 45 2.16 -18.43 -7.71
C THR A 45 1.11 -18.05 -6.66
N GLY A 46 0.73 -16.77 -6.60
CA GLY A 46 -0.12 -16.23 -5.54
C GLY A 46 0.56 -16.10 -4.17
N GLU A 47 1.88 -16.33 -4.10
CA GLU A 47 2.64 -16.20 -2.85
C GLU A 47 2.63 -14.73 -2.36
N GLN A 48 2.11 -14.49 -1.14
CA GLN A 48 2.05 -13.18 -0.52
C GLN A 48 3.20 -12.97 0.46
N HIS A 49 3.97 -11.90 0.27
CA HIS A 49 5.02 -11.46 1.18
C HIS A 49 4.57 -10.19 1.90
N ILE A 50 4.43 -10.25 3.22
CA ILE A 50 4.08 -9.08 4.03
C ILE A 50 5.34 -8.23 4.23
N LEU A 51 5.29 -6.98 3.78
CA LEU A 51 6.41 -6.05 3.85
C LEU A 51 6.35 -5.17 5.10
N LYS A 52 5.13 -4.82 5.54
CA LYS A 52 4.87 -3.99 6.71
C LYS A 52 3.42 -4.13 7.19
N VAL A 53 3.21 -3.97 8.48
CA VAL A 53 1.92 -3.59 9.07
C VAL A 53 2.15 -2.29 9.84
N ILE A 54 1.31 -1.29 9.61
CA ILE A 54 1.39 0.03 10.23
C ILE A 54 0.27 0.12 11.28
N ASP A 55 0.62 -0.13 12.55
CA ASP A 55 -0.36 -0.26 13.63
C ASP A 55 -1.12 1.05 13.95
N GLU A 56 -0.55 2.21 13.62
CA GLU A 56 -1.19 3.51 13.87
C GLU A 56 -2.27 3.88 12.85
N VAL A 57 -2.48 3.05 11.81
CA VAL A 57 -3.52 3.28 10.80
C VAL A 57 -4.89 3.25 11.46
N HIS A 58 -5.64 4.32 11.27
CA HIS A 58 -7.02 4.42 11.69
C HIS A 58 -7.95 4.11 10.51
N GLN A 59 -8.76 3.06 10.62
CA GLN A 59 -9.73 2.64 9.60
C GLN A 59 -11.18 2.68 10.08
N VAL A 60 -11.98 3.55 9.47
CA VAL A 60 -13.43 3.75 9.66
C VAL A 60 -14.00 4.38 8.38
N SER A 61 -15.13 3.90 7.86
CA SER A 61 -15.83 4.46 6.67
C SER A 61 -14.99 4.49 5.38
N GLU A 62 -14.23 5.55 5.09
CA GLU A 62 -13.28 5.66 3.95
C GLU A 62 -11.81 5.81 4.40
N THR A 63 -11.55 5.88 5.71
CA THR A 63 -10.20 6.03 6.26
C THR A 63 -9.44 4.70 6.29
N GLY A 64 -8.12 4.73 6.21
CA GLY A 64 -7.24 3.57 6.32
C GLY A 64 -5.87 3.85 5.70
N LEU A 65 -5.18 2.77 5.35
CA LEU A 65 -4.05 2.81 4.42
C LEU A 65 -4.58 2.84 2.99
N LEU A 66 -4.19 3.86 2.24
CA LEU A 66 -4.78 4.19 0.95
C LEU A 66 -3.75 4.00 -0.17
N GLY A 67 -3.36 5.11 -0.80
CA GLY A 67 -2.42 5.12 -1.92
C GLY A 67 -1.00 4.71 -1.53
N MET A 68 -0.31 4.17 -2.51
CA MET A 68 1.10 3.82 -2.47
C MET A 68 1.76 4.30 -3.77
N ALA A 69 3.04 4.63 -3.71
CA ALA A 69 3.88 4.84 -4.87
C ALA A 69 5.28 4.29 -4.61
N LEU A 70 5.88 3.71 -5.64
CA LEU A 70 7.30 3.33 -5.61
C LEU A 70 8.12 4.47 -6.24
N HIS A 71 9.34 4.69 -5.76
CA HIS A 71 10.24 5.63 -6.42
C HIS A 71 10.45 5.22 -7.90
N PRO A 72 10.41 6.16 -8.87
CA PRO A 72 10.55 5.83 -10.30
C PRO A 72 11.85 5.09 -10.64
N ASP A 73 12.92 5.43 -9.92
CA ASP A 73 14.23 4.78 -9.99
C ASP A 73 14.46 3.90 -8.75
N PHE A 74 13.63 2.86 -8.60
CA PHE A 74 13.52 2.09 -7.37
C PHE A 74 14.80 1.32 -7.00
N PHE A 75 15.56 0.85 -7.98
CA PHE A 75 16.78 0.07 -7.70
C PHE A 75 17.91 0.92 -7.13
N GLN A 76 18.00 2.20 -7.49
CA GLN A 76 18.96 3.12 -6.90
C GLN A 76 18.42 3.78 -5.64
N ASN A 77 17.09 3.98 -5.58
CA ASN A 77 16.40 4.64 -4.49
C ASN A 77 15.21 3.79 -4.05
N PRO A 78 15.41 2.76 -3.21
CA PRO A 78 14.37 1.79 -2.85
C PRO A 78 13.39 2.41 -1.84
N TYR A 79 12.70 3.47 -2.26
CA TYR A 79 11.75 4.20 -1.44
C TYR A 79 10.33 3.86 -1.83
N VAL A 80 9.51 3.67 -0.80
CA VAL A 80 8.07 3.43 -0.91
C VAL A 80 7.34 4.54 -0.18
N PHE A 81 6.41 5.17 -0.86
CA PHE A 81 5.60 6.26 -0.33
C PHE A 81 4.20 5.72 -0.10
N VAL A 82 3.63 5.98 1.06
CA VAL A 82 2.25 5.62 1.36
C VAL A 82 1.52 6.78 2.00
N VAL A 83 0.22 6.84 1.77
CA VAL A 83 -0.69 7.79 2.43
C VAL A 83 -1.69 7.01 3.28
N TYR A 84 -1.86 7.42 4.52
CA TYR A 84 -2.82 6.80 5.42
C TYR A 84 -3.37 7.79 6.45
N THR A 85 -4.52 7.43 6.99
CA THR A 85 -5.17 8.13 8.10
C THR A 85 -4.73 7.57 9.45
N TYR A 86 -4.65 8.44 10.44
CA TYR A 86 -4.37 8.13 11.83
C TYR A 86 -5.17 9.08 12.73
N LEU A 87 -5.21 8.80 14.03
CA LEU A 87 -5.83 9.70 15.00
C LEU A 87 -4.76 10.56 15.67
N LYS A 88 -4.96 11.89 15.63
CA LYS A 88 -4.20 12.86 16.42
C LYS A 88 -5.17 13.60 17.30
N ASN A 89 -5.03 13.51 18.62
CA ASN A 89 -5.96 14.13 19.58
C ASN A 89 -7.45 13.81 19.31
N GLN A 90 -7.74 12.57 18.89
CA GLN A 90 -9.09 12.10 18.50
C GLN A 90 -9.64 12.68 17.19
N GLU A 91 -8.86 13.48 16.46
CA GLU A 91 -9.20 13.99 15.14
C GLU A 91 -8.59 13.11 14.04
N ILE A 92 -9.36 12.87 12.98
CA ILE A 92 -8.87 12.17 11.79
C ILE A 92 -7.83 13.06 11.11
N THR A 93 -6.65 12.51 10.94
CA THR A 93 -5.53 13.20 10.29
C THR A 93 -4.94 12.29 9.23
N VAL A 94 -4.43 12.86 8.14
CA VAL A 94 -3.77 12.15 7.05
C VAL A 94 -2.29 12.49 7.05
N LYS A 95 -1.45 11.51 6.72
CA LYS A 95 -0.01 11.74 6.50
C LYS A 95 0.50 10.96 5.29
N VAL A 96 1.59 11.46 4.72
CA VAL A 96 2.38 10.80 3.67
C VAL A 96 3.71 10.41 4.28
N VAL A 97 4.03 9.11 4.22
CA VAL A 97 5.24 8.54 4.81
C VAL A 97 6.07 7.85 3.75
N ARG A 98 7.37 8.12 3.74
CA ARG A 98 8.37 7.35 3.01
C ARG A 98 8.90 6.23 3.89
N PHE A 99 9.08 5.06 3.33
CA PHE A 99 9.86 3.97 3.89
C PHE A 99 11.05 3.64 3.00
N SER A 100 12.13 3.15 3.60
CA SER A 100 13.21 2.45 2.90
C SER A 100 12.84 0.98 2.76
N TYR A 101 12.92 0.42 1.56
CA TYR A 101 12.76 -1.00 1.29
C TYR A 101 14.13 -1.70 1.36
N SER A 102 14.25 -2.70 2.23
CA SER A 102 15.49 -3.45 2.40
C SER A 102 15.19 -4.87 2.86
N LYS A 103 15.83 -5.86 2.24
CA LYS A 103 15.73 -7.28 2.62
C LYS A 103 14.28 -7.79 2.77
N GLY A 104 13.38 -7.36 1.89
CA GLY A 104 11.98 -7.84 1.91
C GLY A 104 11.06 -7.13 2.90
N ILE A 105 11.50 -6.06 3.56
CA ILE A 105 10.68 -5.32 4.54
C ILE A 105 10.78 -3.81 4.34
N LEU A 106 9.80 -3.08 4.90
CA LEU A 106 9.81 -1.60 4.94
C LEU A 106 10.25 -1.09 6.32
N ILE A 107 11.29 -0.25 6.31
CA ILE A 107 11.96 0.29 7.49
C ILE A 107 12.10 1.81 7.39
N GLU A 108 12.61 2.42 8.45
CA GLU A 108 12.97 3.85 8.49
C GLU A 108 11.84 4.79 8.02
N PRO A 109 10.66 4.78 8.69
CA PRO A 109 9.58 5.68 8.35
C PRO A 109 10.04 7.15 8.46
N LEU A 110 9.79 7.92 7.41
CA LEU A 110 9.97 9.37 7.38
C LEU A 110 8.65 10.02 6.93
N ALA A 111 8.01 10.77 7.84
CA ALA A 111 6.88 11.60 7.46
C ALA A 111 7.36 12.72 6.53
N ILE A 112 6.80 12.76 5.31
CA ILE A 112 7.08 13.82 4.31
C ILE A 112 6.07 14.94 4.47
N LEU A 113 4.81 14.56 4.63
CA LEU A 113 3.69 15.45 4.93
C LEU A 113 2.96 14.84 6.10
N ASP A 114 2.64 15.66 7.07
CA ASP A 114 1.96 15.25 8.29
C ASP A 114 0.90 16.29 8.64
N ASP A 115 0.04 15.95 9.60
CA ASP A 115 -0.96 16.88 10.14
C ASP A 115 -1.96 17.42 9.08
N ILE A 116 -2.24 16.64 8.03
CA ILE A 116 -3.24 17.03 7.03
C ILE A 116 -4.63 16.78 7.63
N PRO A 117 -5.48 17.81 7.81
CA PRO A 117 -6.80 17.62 8.41
C PRO A 117 -7.68 16.68 7.58
N GLY A 118 -8.29 15.69 8.22
CA GLY A 118 -9.34 14.86 7.65
C GLY A 118 -10.73 15.28 8.17
N SER A 119 -11.77 14.66 7.63
CA SER A 119 -13.14 14.82 8.11
C SER A 119 -13.85 13.47 8.12
N PHE A 120 -14.90 13.37 8.93
CA PHE A 120 -15.92 12.36 8.73
C PHE A 120 -16.81 12.77 7.54
N ASN A 121 -17.30 11.79 6.78
CA ASN A 121 -18.41 11.99 5.85
C ASN A 121 -19.74 12.00 6.60
#